data_AF-A0A953SS30-F1
#
_entry.id   AF-A0A953SS30-F1
#
_cell.length_a   1.000
_cell.length_b   1.000
_cell.length_c   1.000
_cell.angle_alpha   90.00
_cell.angle_beta   90.00
_cell.angle_gamma   90.00
#
_symmetry.space_group_name_H-M   'P 1'
#
loop_
_entity.id
_entity.type
_entity.pdbx_description
1 polymer ?
#
loop_
_entity_poly.entity_id
_entity_poly.type
_entity_poly.pdbx_seq_one_letter_code
_entity_poly.pdbx_strand_id
1 'polypeptide(L)'
;MSASPDILVFTDNKESANLIKSFVNIGDYFIHFATKDEEGIRKLSFGKFDLIIVEISQPLYSEIKFIDSLYQLNNYLPIVIVSEYFNETRNTIFGNRISDFIAKPLTMEKLFNTVKSVINPETELSNSNKGEIEDTARRLSFLYEISKSLTSITDFDILLNTIIRIASDALNCERATVFVLDKLTDELWSRMGTGLKKEEIRFPKTEGIAGEVVMKCTSIITDDPYNNPLFNKKFDENSGFKTKNLLCVPMKNLNGEVVGAFQLLNKKEGRFTKDDELFLSAISSSTAIAMENVMLHEERKRKVDDMRKLYDDLYTAQNMIVWETKHSTISELRGFIKDIKQYENINCAVNKLNEITNGNKDVLVYTEKIKKNYDKVFNQIGHYLNKIMNDLHQNVN
;
A
#
# COMPACT_ATOMS: atom_id res chain seq x y z
N MET A 1 16.54 -37.28 38.46
CA MET A 1 17.58 -37.89 37.61
C MET A 1 16.84 -38.66 36.54
N SER A 2 16.87 -38.19 35.30
CA SER A 2 16.36 -38.97 34.16
C SER A 2 17.27 -40.19 33.99
N ALA A 3 16.69 -41.37 33.81
CA ALA A 3 17.47 -42.53 33.40
C ALA A 3 18.07 -42.27 32.00
N SER A 4 19.29 -42.75 31.78
CA SER A 4 19.94 -42.78 30.48
C SER A 4 19.14 -43.64 29.50
N PRO A 5 18.80 -43.17 28.28
CA PRO A 5 17.95 -43.95 27.38
C PRO A 5 18.66 -45.22 26.86
N ASP A 6 17.92 -46.32 26.80
CA ASP A 6 18.37 -47.63 26.27
C ASP A 6 18.01 -47.75 24.77
N ILE A 7 19.01 -47.90 23.91
CA ILE A 7 18.86 -47.97 22.46
C ILE A 7 19.23 -49.38 21.97
N LEU A 8 18.35 -50.03 21.21
CA LEU A 8 18.64 -51.30 20.55
C LEU A 8 18.96 -51.08 19.07
N VAL A 9 20.10 -51.59 18.62
CA VAL A 9 20.61 -51.39 17.26
C VAL A 9 20.73 -52.73 16.54
N PHE A 10 20.05 -52.85 15.41
CA PHE A 10 20.14 -53.99 14.50
C PHE A 10 21.10 -53.64 13.37
N THR A 11 22.29 -54.24 13.39
CA THR A 11 23.30 -54.04 12.35
C THR A 11 24.28 -55.21 12.30
N ASP A 12 24.54 -55.69 11.09
CA ASP A 12 25.63 -56.61 10.77
C ASP A 12 26.89 -55.87 10.24
N ASN A 13 26.76 -54.57 9.97
CA ASN A 13 27.82 -53.73 9.44
C ASN A 13 28.75 -53.26 10.57
N LYS A 14 30.01 -53.71 10.52
CA LYS A 14 31.03 -53.38 11.52
C LYS A 14 31.39 -51.90 11.57
N GLU A 15 31.35 -51.19 10.45
CA GLU A 15 31.68 -49.76 10.39
C GLU A 15 30.58 -48.95 11.07
N SER A 16 29.32 -49.21 10.71
CA SER A 16 28.14 -48.60 11.35
C SER A 16 28.11 -48.93 12.84
N ALA A 17 28.36 -50.19 13.22
CA ALA A 17 28.42 -50.59 14.62
C ALA A 17 29.53 -49.87 15.41
N ASN A 18 30.71 -49.67 14.82
CA ASN A 18 31.81 -48.94 15.47
C ASN A 18 31.51 -47.45 15.60
N LEU A 19 30.91 -46.83 14.59
CA LEU A 19 30.46 -45.44 14.64
C LEU A 19 29.40 -45.25 15.73
N ILE A 20 28.40 -46.12 15.78
CA ILE A 20 27.35 -46.08 16.80
C ILE A 20 27.91 -46.40 18.20
N LYS A 21 28.92 -47.28 18.34
CA LYS A 21 29.62 -47.47 19.63
C LYS A 21 30.34 -46.20 20.09
N SER A 22 30.92 -45.44 19.15
CA SER A 22 31.58 -44.17 19.50
C SER A 22 30.62 -43.11 20.02
N PHE A 23 29.32 -43.22 19.71
CA PHE A 23 28.24 -42.41 20.25
C PHE A 23 28.08 -42.52 21.77
N VAL A 24 28.32 -43.71 22.33
CA VAL A 24 28.25 -43.99 23.78
C VAL A 24 29.21 -43.10 24.58
N ASN A 25 30.32 -42.66 23.96
CA ASN A 25 31.31 -41.82 24.64
C ASN A 25 30.94 -40.33 24.67
N ILE A 26 29.85 -39.92 23.99
CA ILE A 26 29.47 -38.52 23.80
C ILE A 26 28.13 -38.20 24.49
N GLY A 27 27.29 -39.20 24.74
CA GLY A 27 26.00 -39.03 25.42
C GLY A 27 25.71 -40.14 26.42
N ASP A 28 24.89 -39.83 27.42
CA ASP A 28 24.43 -40.76 28.46
C ASP A 28 23.39 -41.76 27.89
N TYR A 29 23.77 -42.57 26.91
CA TYR A 29 22.91 -43.60 26.28
C TYR A 29 23.49 -45.00 26.47
N PHE A 30 22.62 -45.98 26.72
CA PHE A 30 23.01 -47.39 26.76
C PHE A 30 22.68 -48.06 25.43
N ILE A 31 23.69 -48.55 24.71
CA ILE A 31 23.50 -49.15 23.39
C ILE A 31 23.67 -50.66 23.44
N HIS A 32 22.66 -51.36 22.93
CA HIS A 32 22.64 -52.80 22.77
C HIS A 32 22.64 -53.13 21.29
N PHE A 33 23.50 -54.06 20.86
CA PHE A 33 23.57 -54.48 19.46
C PHE A 33 22.93 -55.85 19.27
N ALA A 34 22.24 -56.06 18.15
CA ALA A 34 21.80 -57.36 17.68
C ALA A 34 22.26 -57.53 16.23
N THR A 35 22.88 -58.67 15.93
CA THR A 35 23.36 -58.98 14.56
C THR A 35 22.40 -59.87 13.79
N LYS A 36 21.39 -60.41 14.49
CA LYS A 36 20.33 -61.28 13.94
C LYS A 36 18.98 -60.89 14.52
N ASP A 37 17.93 -61.03 13.73
CA ASP A 37 16.55 -60.69 14.09
C ASP A 37 16.08 -61.39 15.37
N GLU A 38 16.30 -62.71 15.48
CA GLU A 38 15.92 -63.52 16.65
C GLU A 38 16.59 -63.04 17.94
N GLU A 39 17.85 -62.61 17.84
CA GLU A 39 18.63 -62.11 18.98
C GLU A 39 18.01 -60.83 19.52
N GLY A 40 17.68 -59.88 18.64
CA GLY A 40 17.12 -58.61 19.08
C GLY A 40 15.64 -58.69 19.47
N ILE A 41 14.84 -59.56 18.83
CA ILE A 41 13.47 -59.85 19.30
C ILE A 41 13.50 -60.44 20.71
N ARG A 42 14.44 -61.35 20.99
CA ARG A 42 14.62 -61.87 22.35
C ARG A 42 15.00 -60.76 23.32
N LYS A 43 15.92 -59.86 22.96
CA LYS A 43 16.29 -58.70 23.80
C LYS A 43 15.08 -57.80 24.07
N LEU A 44 14.27 -57.49 23.06
CA LEU A 44 13.04 -56.70 23.21
C LEU A 44 11.99 -57.38 24.10
N SER A 45 11.93 -58.71 24.09
CA SER A 45 10.96 -59.46 24.90
C SER A 45 11.29 -59.43 26.40
N PHE A 46 12.55 -59.20 26.78
CA PHE A 46 13.02 -59.23 28.17
C PHE A 46 13.59 -57.89 28.67
N GLY A 47 13.85 -56.93 27.79
CA GLY A 47 14.43 -55.63 28.09
C GLY A 47 13.47 -54.49 27.78
N LYS A 48 13.67 -53.34 28.42
CA LYS A 48 13.02 -52.07 28.06
C LYS A 48 13.99 -51.25 27.25
N PHE A 49 13.50 -50.68 26.16
CA PHE A 49 14.25 -49.80 25.27
C PHE A 49 13.42 -48.57 25.02
N ASP A 50 14.10 -47.47 24.71
CA ASP A 50 13.51 -46.17 24.40
C ASP A 50 13.58 -45.86 22.90
N LEU A 51 14.45 -46.55 22.14
CA LEU A 51 14.61 -46.39 20.70
C LEU A 51 15.13 -47.68 20.05
N ILE A 52 14.64 -48.01 18.86
CA ILE A 52 15.22 -49.01 17.97
C ILE A 52 15.86 -48.33 16.76
N ILE A 53 17.08 -48.74 16.41
CA ILE A 53 17.72 -48.38 15.14
C ILE A 53 17.87 -49.65 14.29
N VAL A 54 17.38 -49.64 13.07
CA VAL A 54 17.47 -50.77 12.12
C VAL A 54 18.28 -50.37 10.91
N GLU A 55 19.40 -51.04 10.68
CA GLU A 55 20.20 -50.85 9.47
C GLU A 55 19.75 -51.80 8.36
N ILE A 56 19.47 -51.23 7.19
CA ILE A 56 18.99 -51.95 6.01
C ILE A 56 20.02 -51.77 4.89
N SER A 57 20.56 -52.90 4.40
CA SER A 57 21.63 -52.91 3.40
C SER A 57 21.18 -53.39 2.01
N GLN A 58 19.98 -53.99 1.84
CA GLN A 58 19.41 -54.48 0.56
C GLN A 58 17.85 -54.50 0.62
N PRO A 59 17.10 -54.53 -0.51
CA PRO A 59 15.62 -54.47 -0.51
C PRO A 59 14.97 -55.86 -0.30
N LEU A 60 13.75 -56.03 0.22
CA LEU A 60 12.92 -55.24 1.15
C LEU A 60 11.83 -56.14 1.81
N TYR A 61 11.78 -57.46 1.57
CA TYR A 61 10.67 -58.30 2.05
C TYR A 61 10.91 -58.92 3.43
N SER A 62 12.13 -59.42 3.69
CA SER A 62 12.52 -59.93 5.01
C SER A 62 12.53 -58.80 6.04
N GLU A 63 13.05 -57.64 5.66
CA GLU A 63 13.24 -56.49 6.53
C GLU A 63 11.90 -55.82 6.86
N ILE A 64 10.95 -55.76 5.91
CA ILE A 64 9.57 -55.31 6.20
C ILE A 64 8.90 -56.24 7.20
N LYS A 65 8.97 -57.57 6.98
CA LYS A 65 8.38 -58.55 7.91
C LYS A 65 8.98 -58.44 9.30
N PHE A 66 10.28 -58.18 9.35
CA PHE A 66 10.99 -57.96 10.59
C PHE A 66 10.48 -56.69 11.30
N ILE A 67 10.39 -55.55 10.61
CA ILE A 67 9.84 -54.30 11.16
C ILE A 67 8.38 -54.47 11.61
N ASP A 68 7.56 -55.18 10.84
CA ASP A 68 6.18 -55.50 11.24
C ASP A 68 6.14 -56.35 12.53
N SER A 69 7.08 -57.28 12.68
CA SER A 69 7.20 -58.10 13.90
C SER A 69 7.62 -57.25 15.10
N LEU A 70 8.54 -56.29 14.92
CA LEU A 70 8.93 -55.33 15.96
C LEU A 70 7.74 -54.48 16.41
N TYR A 71 6.97 -53.96 15.45
CA TYR A 71 5.81 -53.12 15.73
C TYR A 71 4.68 -53.89 16.45
N GLN A 72 4.48 -55.18 16.12
CA GLN A 72 3.52 -56.03 16.82
C GLN A 72 3.91 -56.30 18.27
N LEU A 73 5.20 -56.35 18.58
CA LEU A 73 5.70 -56.54 19.94
C LEU A 73 5.58 -55.27 20.78
N ASN A 74 5.85 -54.10 20.18
CA ASN A 74 5.72 -52.82 20.86
C ASN A 74 5.42 -51.69 19.87
N ASN A 75 4.16 -51.27 19.79
CA ASN A 75 3.67 -50.27 18.83
C ASN A 75 3.96 -48.81 19.23
N TYR A 76 4.51 -48.56 20.41
CA TYR A 76 4.85 -47.22 20.91
C TYR A 76 6.36 -46.94 20.93
N LEU A 77 7.19 -47.96 20.70
CA LEU A 77 8.64 -47.81 20.69
C LEU A 77 9.08 -47.17 19.37
N PRO A 78 9.73 -45.99 19.38
CA PRO A 78 10.17 -45.36 18.15
C PRO A 78 11.21 -46.21 17.42
N ILE A 79 11.12 -46.20 16.09
CA ILE A 79 12.01 -46.96 15.19
C ILE A 79 12.64 -45.97 14.21
N VAL A 80 13.97 -45.97 14.13
CA VAL A 80 14.75 -45.21 13.15
C VAL A 80 15.41 -46.17 12.17
N ILE A 81 15.33 -45.87 10.88
CA ILE A 81 15.92 -46.72 9.84
C ILE A 81 17.19 -46.07 9.27
N VAL A 82 18.27 -46.83 9.19
CA VAL A 82 19.51 -46.44 8.51
C VAL A 82 19.61 -47.21 7.20
N SER A 83 19.64 -46.54 6.04
CA SER A 83 19.60 -47.23 4.74
C SER A 83 20.53 -46.59 3.69
N GLU A 84 21.13 -47.44 2.84
CA GLU A 84 21.81 -47.04 1.60
C GLU A 84 20.80 -46.72 0.47
N TYR A 85 19.58 -47.24 0.57
CA TYR A 85 18.50 -47.12 -0.42
C TYR A 85 17.37 -46.24 0.09
N PHE A 86 17.70 -45.08 0.66
CA PHE A 86 16.77 -44.20 1.39
C PHE A 86 15.43 -43.96 0.67
N ASN A 87 15.45 -43.63 -0.63
CA ASN A 87 14.23 -43.33 -1.38
C ASN A 87 13.34 -44.58 -1.59
N GLU A 88 13.94 -45.73 -1.87
CA GLU A 88 13.23 -46.99 -2.12
C GLU A 88 12.67 -47.56 -0.81
N THR A 89 13.46 -47.51 0.26
CA THR A 89 13.04 -47.92 1.61
C THR A 89 11.89 -47.05 2.12
N ARG A 90 12.00 -45.72 2.00
CA ARG A 90 10.97 -44.78 2.43
C ARG A 90 9.65 -44.94 1.67
N ASN A 91 9.71 -45.25 0.38
CA ASN A 91 8.53 -45.45 -0.47
C ASN A 91 7.92 -46.85 -0.34
N THR A 92 8.56 -47.79 0.34
CA THR A 92 8.04 -49.16 0.48
C THR A 92 7.54 -49.42 1.89
N ILE A 93 8.22 -48.85 2.90
CA ILE A 93 7.80 -48.94 4.30
C ILE A 93 6.87 -47.76 4.61
N PHE A 94 5.57 -47.93 4.31
CA PHE A 94 4.56 -46.91 4.53
C PHE A 94 3.97 -46.95 5.96
N GLY A 95 3.83 -45.77 6.58
CA GLY A 95 2.93 -45.54 7.72
C GLY A 95 3.58 -44.80 8.90
N ASN A 96 2.75 -44.37 9.87
CA ASN A 96 3.11 -43.76 11.16
C ASN A 96 3.93 -44.69 12.10
N ARG A 97 4.66 -45.66 11.55
CA ARG A 97 5.33 -46.76 12.27
C ARG A 97 6.84 -46.52 12.41
N ILE A 98 7.40 -45.60 11.64
CA ILE A 98 8.83 -45.23 11.68
C ILE A 98 8.91 -43.78 12.10
N SER A 99 9.79 -43.50 13.05
CA SER A 99 9.97 -42.17 13.63
C SER A 99 10.87 -41.29 12.78
N ASP A 100 11.94 -41.85 12.18
CA ASP A 100 12.79 -41.12 11.23
C ASP A 100 13.65 -42.07 10.37
N PHE A 101 14.32 -41.53 9.35
CA PHE A 101 15.24 -42.24 8.46
C PHE A 101 16.59 -41.51 8.34
N ILE A 102 17.68 -42.28 8.38
CA ILE A 102 19.04 -41.79 8.16
C ILE A 102 19.60 -42.41 6.89
N ALA A 103 19.91 -41.57 5.91
CA ALA A 103 20.60 -41.99 4.69
C ALA A 103 22.10 -42.20 4.96
N LYS A 104 22.67 -43.32 4.47
CA LYS A 104 24.12 -43.52 4.45
C LYS A 104 24.81 -42.58 3.42
N PRO A 105 26.09 -42.19 3.60
CA PRO A 105 27.01 -42.61 4.67
C PRO A 105 26.59 -42.04 6.03
N LEU A 106 26.63 -42.92 7.05
CA LEU A 106 26.25 -42.57 8.42
C LEU A 106 27.33 -41.66 9.03
N THR A 107 26.92 -40.49 9.53
CA THR A 107 27.81 -39.56 10.24
C THR A 107 27.35 -39.38 11.67
N MET A 108 28.29 -39.05 12.57
CA MET A 108 28.01 -38.81 13.99
C MET A 108 26.99 -37.69 14.19
N GLU A 109 27.08 -36.62 13.41
CA GLU A 109 26.16 -35.49 13.48
C GLU A 109 24.72 -35.89 13.12
N LYS A 110 24.53 -36.60 11.99
CA LYS A 110 23.20 -37.07 11.56
C LYS A 110 22.60 -38.03 12.58
N LEU A 111 23.40 -38.99 13.07
CA LEU A 111 22.98 -39.93 14.09
C LEU A 111 22.56 -39.20 15.38
N PHE A 112 23.38 -38.25 15.83
CA PHE A 112 23.10 -37.49 17.06
C PHE A 112 21.83 -36.67 16.97
N ASN A 113 21.64 -35.94 15.87
CA ASN A 113 20.46 -35.10 15.69
C ASN A 113 19.19 -35.96 15.57
N THR A 114 19.21 -37.04 14.77
CA THR A 114 18.04 -37.92 14.64
C THR A 114 17.69 -38.59 15.97
N VAL A 115 18.65 -39.20 16.67
CA VAL A 115 18.41 -39.85 17.97
C VAL A 115 17.85 -38.86 18.99
N LYS A 116 18.40 -37.65 19.06
CA LYS A 116 17.93 -36.60 19.96
C LYS A 116 16.51 -36.13 19.62
N SER A 117 16.21 -35.94 18.33
CA SER A 117 14.88 -35.53 17.85
C SER A 117 13.79 -36.55 18.19
N VAL A 118 14.12 -37.84 18.14
CA VAL A 118 13.19 -38.95 18.35
C VAL A 118 12.97 -39.23 19.84
N ILE A 119 14.03 -39.14 20.66
CA ILE A 119 13.94 -39.38 22.10
C ILE A 119 13.37 -38.16 22.84
N ASN A 120 13.64 -36.92 22.38
CA ASN A 120 13.21 -35.68 23.02
C ASN A 120 12.48 -34.70 22.06
N PRO A 121 11.33 -35.10 21.48
CA PRO A 121 10.66 -34.33 20.42
C PRO A 121 10.22 -32.92 20.86
N GLU A 122 9.92 -32.70 22.14
CA GLU A 122 9.47 -31.40 22.66
C GLU A 122 10.57 -30.31 22.62
N THR A 123 11.85 -30.71 22.63
CA THR A 123 13.00 -29.78 22.67
C THR A 123 13.44 -29.26 21.31
N GLU A 124 13.16 -29.97 20.22
CA GLU A 124 13.57 -29.58 18.85
C GLU A 124 12.45 -28.89 18.07
N LEU A 125 11.18 -29.30 18.24
CA LEU A 125 10.04 -28.59 17.67
C LEU A 125 9.92 -27.13 18.17
N SER A 126 10.42 -26.85 19.38
CA SER A 126 10.38 -25.52 20.00
C SER A 126 11.44 -24.55 19.49
N ASN A 127 12.53 -25.01 18.87
CA ASN A 127 13.64 -24.15 18.44
C ASN A 127 13.62 -23.83 16.94
N SER A 128 13.29 -24.78 16.07
CA SER A 128 13.15 -24.50 14.62
C SER A 128 11.90 -23.67 14.30
N ASN A 129 10.75 -24.01 14.87
CA ASN A 129 9.52 -23.23 14.66
C ASN A 129 9.62 -21.85 15.29
N LYS A 130 10.31 -21.69 16.41
CA LYS A 130 10.43 -20.38 17.07
C LYS A 130 11.29 -19.41 16.27
N GLY A 131 12.37 -19.87 15.63
CA GLY A 131 13.15 -19.05 14.70
C GLY A 131 12.34 -18.61 13.48
N GLU A 132 11.62 -19.53 12.83
CA GLU A 132 10.78 -19.20 11.67
C GLU A 132 9.56 -18.33 12.03
N ILE A 133 8.93 -18.58 13.18
CA ILE A 133 7.82 -17.77 13.70
C ILE A 133 8.30 -16.38 14.11
N GLU A 134 9.46 -16.26 14.77
CA GLU A 134 10.05 -14.97 15.12
C GLU A 134 10.47 -14.18 13.88
N ASP A 135 11.02 -14.84 12.85
CA ASP A 135 11.33 -14.21 11.57
C ASP A 135 10.08 -13.78 10.81
N THR A 136 9.06 -14.63 10.77
CA THR A 136 7.77 -14.31 10.15
C THR A 136 7.09 -13.16 10.89
N ALA A 137 7.08 -13.18 12.23
CA ALA A 137 6.52 -12.12 13.06
C ALA A 137 7.28 -10.78 12.89
N ARG A 138 8.62 -10.82 12.76
CA ARG A 138 9.42 -9.64 12.44
C ARG A 138 9.09 -9.07 11.06
N ARG A 139 9.00 -9.92 10.03
CA ARG A 139 8.63 -9.51 8.67
C ARG A 139 7.22 -8.91 8.62
N LEU A 140 6.25 -9.53 9.30
CA LEU A 140 4.87 -9.01 9.40
C LEU A 140 4.81 -7.68 10.16
N SER A 141 5.53 -7.56 11.27
CA SER A 141 5.59 -6.31 12.04
C SER A 141 6.20 -5.18 11.21
N PHE A 142 7.26 -5.47 10.43
CA PHE A 142 7.87 -4.50 9.53
C PHE A 142 6.90 -4.04 8.43
N LEU A 143 6.20 -4.99 7.78
CA LEU A 143 5.18 -4.66 6.76
C LEU A 143 4.03 -3.85 7.36
N TYR A 144 3.60 -4.17 8.58
CA TYR A 144 2.55 -3.44 9.28
C TYR A 144 2.96 -1.99 9.60
N GLU A 145 4.17 -1.79 10.13
CA GLU A 145 4.70 -0.45 10.42
C GLU A 145 4.88 0.40 9.15
N ILE A 146 5.32 -0.21 8.03
CA ILE A 146 5.33 0.44 6.72
C ILE A 146 3.90 0.84 6.35
N SER A 147 2.97 -0.11 6.34
CA SER A 147 1.58 0.15 5.93
C SER A 147 0.95 1.29 6.74
N LYS A 148 1.14 1.29 8.07
CA LYS A 148 0.66 2.34 8.96
C LYS A 148 1.28 3.69 8.63
N SER A 149 2.61 3.73 8.43
CA SER A 149 3.34 4.96 8.10
C SER A 149 2.94 5.54 6.75
N LEU A 150 2.60 4.70 5.77
CA LEU A 150 2.16 5.16 4.45
C LEU A 150 0.75 5.76 4.49
N THR A 151 -0.16 5.16 5.26
CA THR A 151 -1.57 5.62 5.32
C THR A 151 -1.78 6.98 5.98
N SER A 152 -0.83 7.47 6.78
CA SER A 152 -0.93 8.78 7.43
C SER A 152 -0.46 9.95 6.56
N ILE A 153 0.17 9.65 5.42
CA ILE A 153 0.71 10.67 4.51
C ILE A 153 -0.40 11.11 3.57
N THR A 154 -0.68 12.42 3.52
CA THR A 154 -1.70 13.03 2.66
C THR A 154 -1.13 13.74 1.44
N ASP A 155 0.19 13.88 1.36
CA ASP A 155 0.91 14.52 0.25
C ASP A 155 1.51 13.47 -0.69
N PHE A 156 1.24 13.61 -1.98
CA PHE A 156 1.59 12.63 -3.00
C PHE A 156 3.10 12.47 -3.18
N ASP A 157 3.83 13.58 -3.21
CA ASP A 157 5.28 13.57 -3.41
C ASP A 157 5.99 12.99 -2.18
N ILE A 158 5.53 13.33 -0.97
CA ILE A 158 6.08 12.76 0.26
C ILE A 158 5.83 11.25 0.33
N LEU A 159 4.62 10.80 -0.05
CA LEU A 159 4.24 9.40 -0.05
C LEU A 159 5.13 8.59 -1.00
N LEU A 160 5.22 9.02 -2.26
CA LEU A 160 6.04 8.35 -3.28
C LEU A 160 7.52 8.25 -2.87
N ASN A 161 8.12 9.35 -2.42
CA ASN A 161 9.51 9.34 -1.99
C ASN A 161 9.75 8.40 -0.80
N THR A 162 8.80 8.34 0.13
CA THR A 162 8.88 7.46 1.30
C THR A 162 8.86 5.99 0.89
N ILE A 163 7.94 5.61 0.00
CA ILE A 163 7.81 4.24 -0.51
C ILE A 163 9.04 3.81 -1.29
N ILE A 164 9.49 4.66 -2.22
CA ILE A 164 10.67 4.42 -3.05
C ILE A 164 11.89 4.16 -2.18
N ARG A 165 12.10 4.98 -1.13
CA ARG A 165 13.20 4.79 -0.18
C ARG A 165 13.07 3.48 0.59
N ILE A 166 11.92 3.22 1.21
CA ILE A 166 11.68 2.01 2.01
C ILE A 166 11.94 0.75 1.18
N ALA A 167 11.39 0.68 -0.03
CA ALA A 167 11.55 -0.49 -0.88
C ALA A 167 12.99 -0.64 -1.38
N SER A 168 13.65 0.47 -1.76
CA SER A 168 15.05 0.43 -2.23
C SER A 168 16.01 -0.03 -1.14
N ASP A 169 15.80 0.43 0.09
CA ASP A 169 16.63 0.07 1.24
C ASP A 169 16.37 -1.38 1.67
N ALA A 170 15.09 -1.79 1.74
CA ALA A 170 14.71 -3.13 2.18
C ALA A 170 15.20 -4.24 1.23
N LEU A 171 15.19 -3.99 -0.09
CA LEU A 171 15.65 -4.95 -1.10
C LEU A 171 17.04 -4.64 -1.67
N ASN A 172 17.74 -3.67 -1.08
CA ASN A 172 19.10 -3.25 -1.43
C ASN A 172 19.32 -3.07 -2.94
N CYS A 173 18.51 -2.22 -3.58
CA CYS A 173 18.63 -1.89 -5.00
C CYS A 173 19.06 -0.44 -5.24
N GLU A 174 19.55 -0.13 -6.44
CA GLU A 174 20.03 1.22 -6.78
C GLU A 174 18.87 2.20 -7.00
N ARG A 175 17.76 1.75 -7.60
CA ARG A 175 16.61 2.62 -7.91
C ARG A 175 15.28 1.91 -7.77
N ALA A 176 14.28 2.67 -7.33
CA ALA A 176 12.88 2.28 -7.33
C ALA A 176 12.05 3.30 -8.11
N THR A 177 10.97 2.83 -8.74
CA THR A 177 10.03 3.68 -9.50
C THR A 177 8.62 3.14 -9.32
N VAL A 178 7.68 4.04 -9.03
CA VAL A 178 6.27 3.74 -8.91
C VAL A 178 5.56 4.40 -10.09
N PHE A 179 4.89 3.60 -10.92
CA PHE A 179 4.08 4.06 -12.03
C PHE A 179 2.60 3.99 -11.65
N VAL A 180 1.88 5.08 -11.87
CA VAL A 180 0.43 5.18 -11.65
C VAL A 180 -0.28 5.07 -12.99
N LEU A 181 -1.35 4.27 -13.02
CA LEU A 181 -2.21 4.14 -14.19
C LEU A 181 -3.24 5.28 -14.21
N ASP A 182 -3.17 6.11 -15.24
CA ASP A 182 -4.24 7.04 -15.59
C ASP A 182 -5.28 6.30 -16.45
N LYS A 183 -6.40 5.92 -15.83
CA LYS A 183 -7.49 5.19 -16.48
C LYS A 183 -8.21 5.99 -17.58
N LEU A 184 -8.08 7.32 -17.61
CA LEU A 184 -8.74 8.16 -18.62
C LEU A 184 -7.96 8.19 -19.93
N THR A 185 -6.64 8.20 -19.83
CA THR A 185 -5.74 8.29 -20.99
C THR A 185 -5.13 6.94 -21.39
N ASP A 186 -5.29 5.91 -20.55
CA ASP A 186 -4.66 4.60 -20.70
C ASP A 186 -3.11 4.67 -20.71
N GLU A 187 -2.58 5.58 -19.91
CA GLU A 187 -1.14 5.84 -19.79
C GLU A 187 -0.63 5.54 -18.38
N LEU A 188 0.63 5.11 -18.31
CA LEU A 188 1.39 5.02 -17.07
C LEU A 188 2.23 6.27 -16.91
N TRP A 189 2.20 6.85 -15.71
CA TRP A 189 3.01 8.00 -15.38
C TRP A 189 3.71 7.87 -14.02
N SER A 190 4.86 8.51 -13.88
CA SER A 190 5.62 8.57 -12.63
C SER A 190 6.29 9.94 -12.51
N ARG A 191 6.19 10.57 -11.32
CA ARG A 191 6.74 11.92 -11.10
C ARG A 191 8.14 11.97 -10.53
N MET A 192 8.66 10.88 -9.96
CA MET A 192 10.01 10.83 -9.39
C MET A 192 10.47 9.38 -9.22
N GLY A 193 11.75 9.12 -9.50
CA GLY A 193 12.52 7.96 -9.03
C GLY A 193 13.82 8.45 -8.37
N THR A 194 14.45 7.65 -7.51
CA THR A 194 15.73 8.03 -6.88
C THR A 194 16.76 8.42 -7.95
N GLY A 195 17.15 9.70 -7.97
CA GLY A 195 18.15 10.24 -8.90
C GLY A 195 17.62 10.80 -10.23
N LEU A 196 16.31 10.97 -10.42
CA LEU A 196 15.74 11.68 -11.59
C LEU A 196 15.48 13.15 -11.23
N LYS A 197 15.95 14.09 -12.07
CA LYS A 197 15.51 15.50 -12.02
C LYS A 197 14.03 15.51 -12.38
N LYS A 198 13.17 16.09 -11.51
CA LYS A 198 11.73 16.47 -11.61
C LYS A 198 11.00 16.44 -12.98
N GLU A 199 11.21 15.46 -13.82
CA GLU A 199 10.54 15.26 -15.11
C GLU A 199 9.60 14.07 -14.97
N GLU A 200 8.35 14.29 -15.37
CA GLU A 200 7.31 13.28 -15.39
C GLU A 200 7.62 12.27 -16.50
N ILE A 201 7.81 11.00 -16.13
CA ILE A 201 7.85 9.90 -17.09
C ILE A 201 6.42 9.54 -17.42
N ARG A 202 6.04 9.55 -18.69
CA ARG A 202 4.69 9.18 -19.15
C ARG A 202 4.75 8.40 -20.46
N PHE A 203 4.02 7.28 -20.53
CA PHE A 203 3.97 6.42 -21.72
C PHE A 203 2.68 5.57 -21.74
N PRO A 204 2.23 5.09 -22.91
CA PRO A 204 1.06 4.22 -23.02
C PRO A 204 1.21 2.94 -22.19
N LYS A 205 0.12 2.45 -21.57
CA LYS A 205 0.14 1.19 -20.79
C LYS A 205 0.49 -0.05 -21.64
N THR A 206 0.47 0.07 -22.96
CA THR A 206 0.84 -0.98 -23.93
C THR A 206 2.34 -1.10 -24.14
N GLU A 207 3.14 -0.17 -23.59
CA GLU A 207 4.59 -0.13 -23.76
C GLU A 207 5.34 -0.44 -22.47
N GLY A 208 6.54 -1.00 -22.61
CA GLY A 208 7.44 -1.20 -21.48
C GLY A 208 7.08 -2.41 -20.60
N ILE A 209 8.03 -2.81 -19.76
CA ILE A 209 7.80 -3.88 -18.77
C ILE A 209 6.70 -3.49 -17.77
N ALA A 210 6.66 -2.22 -17.34
CA ALA A 210 5.61 -1.74 -16.44
C ALA A 210 4.22 -1.82 -17.07
N GLY A 211 4.10 -1.49 -18.36
CA GLY A 211 2.86 -1.64 -19.12
C GLY A 211 2.39 -3.08 -19.19
N GLU A 212 3.30 -4.00 -19.55
CA GLU A 212 3.01 -5.44 -19.58
C GLU A 212 2.52 -5.96 -18.23
N VAL A 213 3.20 -5.58 -17.13
CA VAL A 213 2.83 -5.96 -15.77
C VAL A 213 1.42 -5.45 -15.42
N VAL A 214 1.08 -4.23 -15.82
CA VAL A 214 -0.25 -3.65 -15.58
C VAL A 214 -1.33 -4.36 -16.39
N MET A 215 -1.08 -4.63 -17.67
CA MET A 215 -2.05 -5.28 -18.56
C MET A 215 -2.29 -6.75 -18.19
N LYS A 216 -1.23 -7.49 -17.87
CA LYS A 216 -1.32 -8.93 -17.56
C LYS A 216 -1.54 -9.21 -16.08
N CYS A 217 -1.33 -8.22 -15.22
CA CYS A 217 -1.48 -8.34 -13.77
C CYS A 217 -0.54 -9.41 -13.17
N THR A 218 0.62 -9.60 -13.80
CA THR A 218 1.66 -10.59 -13.45
C THR A 218 3.01 -9.92 -13.31
N SER A 219 3.75 -10.23 -12.25
CA SER A 219 5.10 -9.71 -12.02
C SER A 219 6.10 -10.18 -13.08
N ILE A 220 7.12 -9.37 -13.32
CA ILE A 220 8.24 -9.69 -14.22
C ILE A 220 9.55 -9.50 -13.47
N ILE A 221 10.39 -10.54 -13.49
CA ILE A 221 11.80 -10.49 -13.07
C ILE A 221 12.65 -10.70 -14.31
N THR A 222 13.65 -9.84 -14.53
CA THR A 222 14.63 -10.03 -15.61
C THR A 222 16.03 -9.65 -15.14
N ASP A 223 16.99 -10.54 -15.40
CA ASP A 223 18.42 -10.32 -15.14
C ASP A 223 19.13 -9.63 -16.31
N ASP A 224 18.44 -9.44 -17.43
CA ASP A 224 18.96 -8.75 -18.61
C ASP A 224 17.85 -7.96 -19.32
N PRO A 225 17.51 -6.76 -18.81
CA PRO A 225 16.49 -5.91 -19.42
C PRO A 225 16.83 -5.56 -20.87
N TYR A 226 18.10 -5.39 -21.25
CA TYR A 226 18.46 -4.92 -22.60
C TYR A 226 18.18 -5.95 -23.69
N ASN A 227 18.12 -7.23 -23.34
CA ASN A 227 17.71 -8.31 -24.23
C ASN A 227 16.23 -8.69 -24.10
N ASN A 228 15.49 -8.06 -23.18
CA ASN A 228 14.05 -8.25 -23.06
C ASN A 228 13.31 -7.38 -24.10
N PRO A 229 12.49 -7.96 -25.01
CA PRO A 229 11.76 -7.20 -26.02
C PRO A 229 10.81 -6.13 -25.46
N LEU A 230 10.35 -6.31 -24.22
CA LEU A 230 9.45 -5.38 -23.54
C LEU A 230 10.18 -4.20 -22.90
N PHE A 231 11.52 -4.21 -22.84
CA PHE A 231 12.28 -3.16 -22.19
C PHE A 231 12.47 -1.94 -23.10
N ASN A 232 12.00 -0.78 -22.64
CA ASN A 232 12.17 0.48 -23.36
C ASN A 232 13.49 1.16 -22.97
N LYS A 233 14.50 1.03 -23.83
CA LYS A 233 15.86 1.57 -23.62
C LYS A 233 15.92 3.10 -23.63
N LYS A 234 14.94 3.78 -24.21
CA LYS A 234 14.94 5.26 -24.35
C LYS A 234 14.99 5.96 -22.98
N PHE A 235 14.38 5.37 -21.95
CA PHE A 235 14.39 5.95 -20.60
C PHE A 235 15.79 5.91 -19.96
N ASP A 236 16.53 4.82 -20.16
CA ASP A 236 17.93 4.69 -19.74
C ASP A 236 18.82 5.68 -20.51
N GLU A 237 18.65 5.75 -21.84
CA GLU A 237 19.40 6.66 -22.72
C GLU A 237 19.21 8.13 -22.34
N ASN A 238 17.97 8.55 -22.07
CA ASN A 238 17.66 9.93 -21.69
C ASN A 238 18.14 10.28 -20.28
N SER A 239 18.07 9.33 -19.33
CA SER A 239 18.45 9.58 -17.94
C SER A 239 19.94 9.34 -17.65
N GLY A 240 20.68 8.72 -18.58
CA GLY A 240 22.05 8.25 -18.38
C GLY A 240 22.16 7.09 -17.39
N PHE A 241 21.03 6.51 -16.95
CA PHE A 241 21.00 5.35 -16.06
C PHE A 241 21.14 4.06 -16.87
N LYS A 242 21.81 3.05 -16.31
CA LYS A 242 21.95 1.74 -16.94
C LYS A 242 21.27 0.67 -16.10
N THR A 243 20.17 0.14 -16.61
CA THR A 243 19.45 -0.97 -15.98
C THR A 243 20.13 -2.31 -16.32
N LYS A 244 20.57 -3.02 -15.27
CA LYS A 244 21.28 -4.31 -15.29
C LYS A 244 20.35 -5.47 -14.94
N ASN A 245 19.51 -5.32 -13.91
CA ASN A 245 18.48 -6.28 -13.52
C ASN A 245 17.24 -5.52 -13.00
N LEU A 246 16.08 -6.17 -13.04
CA LEU A 246 14.79 -5.52 -12.81
C LEU A 246 13.77 -6.50 -12.21
N LEU A 247 13.04 -6.02 -11.22
CA LEU A 247 11.82 -6.64 -10.68
C LEU A 247 10.69 -5.63 -10.80
N CYS A 248 9.56 -6.04 -11.37
CA CYS A 248 8.37 -5.20 -11.48
C CYS A 248 7.13 -6.00 -11.10
N VAL A 249 6.30 -5.44 -10.21
CA VAL A 249 5.08 -6.08 -9.69
C VAL A 249 3.87 -5.16 -9.92
N PRO A 250 2.66 -5.71 -10.12
CA PRO A 250 1.45 -4.92 -10.24
C PRO A 250 1.04 -4.35 -8.88
N MET A 251 0.52 -3.14 -8.88
CA MET A 251 -0.09 -2.52 -7.71
C MET A 251 -1.60 -2.65 -7.80
N LYS A 252 -2.22 -3.30 -6.80
CA LYS A 252 -3.66 -3.57 -6.78
C LYS A 252 -4.31 -2.88 -5.59
N ASN A 253 -5.46 -2.25 -5.82
CA ASN A 253 -6.27 -1.71 -4.73
C ASN A 253 -7.06 -2.81 -4.00
N LEU A 254 -7.84 -2.42 -2.98
CA LEU A 254 -8.65 -3.34 -2.19
C LEU A 254 -9.70 -4.12 -3.01
N ASN A 255 -10.11 -3.57 -4.16
CA ASN A 255 -11.05 -4.21 -5.08
C ASN A 255 -10.37 -5.18 -6.05
N GLY A 256 -9.04 -5.33 -5.96
CA GLY A 256 -8.24 -6.16 -6.87
C GLY A 256 -7.96 -5.49 -8.22
N GLU A 257 -8.34 -4.22 -8.41
CA GLU A 257 -8.07 -3.48 -9.63
C GLU A 257 -6.62 -3.02 -9.67
N VAL A 258 -5.99 -3.11 -10.85
CA VAL A 258 -4.63 -2.61 -11.04
C VAL A 258 -4.65 -1.09 -11.14
N VAL A 259 -3.93 -0.43 -10.24
CA VAL A 259 -3.78 1.03 -10.19
C VAL A 259 -2.42 1.51 -10.69
N GLY A 260 -1.51 0.58 -11.01
CA GLY A 260 -0.16 0.91 -11.42
C GLY A 260 0.81 -0.27 -11.33
N ALA A 261 2.11 0.05 -11.34
CA ALA A 261 3.19 -0.91 -11.18
C ALA A 261 4.31 -0.35 -10.30
N PHE A 262 4.93 -1.23 -9.52
CA PHE A 262 6.09 -0.92 -8.69
C PHE A 262 7.30 -1.65 -9.25
N GLN A 263 8.34 -0.89 -9.63
CA GLN A 263 9.56 -1.37 -10.23
C GLN A 263 10.79 -1.09 -9.35
N LEU A 264 11.65 -2.09 -9.21
CA LEU A 264 12.99 -1.99 -8.61
C LEU A 264 14.05 -2.33 -9.65
N LEU A 265 15.14 -1.58 -9.65
CA LEU A 265 16.22 -1.66 -10.63
C LEU A 265 17.57 -1.84 -9.92
N ASN A 266 18.41 -2.70 -10.50
CA ASN A 266 19.79 -2.95 -10.10
C ASN A 266 19.90 -3.32 -8.60
N LYS A 267 19.49 -4.54 -8.26
CA LYS A 267 19.85 -5.14 -6.97
C LYS A 267 21.38 -5.12 -6.83
N LYS A 268 21.88 -4.57 -5.71
CA LYS A 268 23.32 -4.36 -5.50
C LYS A 268 24.06 -5.68 -5.26
N GLU A 269 23.38 -6.64 -4.65
CA GLU A 269 23.93 -7.97 -4.35
C GLU A 269 23.01 -9.07 -4.89
N GLY A 270 23.58 -9.94 -5.74
CA GLY A 270 22.86 -11.06 -6.32
C GLY A 270 21.80 -10.65 -7.36
N ARG A 271 20.76 -11.46 -7.45
CA ARG A 271 19.64 -11.30 -8.39
C ARG A 271 18.33 -11.17 -7.62
N PHE A 272 17.30 -10.66 -8.28
CA PHE A 272 15.96 -10.65 -7.71
C PHE A 272 15.44 -12.08 -7.63
N THR A 273 14.93 -12.45 -6.45
CA THR A 273 14.39 -13.78 -6.15
C THR A 273 12.86 -13.73 -6.08
N LYS A 274 12.23 -14.91 -5.97
CA LYS A 274 10.79 -14.99 -5.70
C LYS A 274 10.41 -14.42 -4.33
N ASP A 275 11.29 -14.49 -3.35
CA ASP A 275 11.06 -13.88 -2.04
C ASP A 275 11.05 -12.35 -2.14
N ASP A 276 11.94 -11.76 -2.97
CA ASP A 276 11.92 -10.31 -3.24
C ASP A 276 10.62 -9.90 -3.94
N GLU A 277 10.12 -10.70 -4.88
CA GLU A 277 8.84 -10.47 -5.56
C GLU A 277 7.67 -10.50 -4.56
N LEU A 278 7.62 -11.50 -3.68
CA LEU A 278 6.57 -11.61 -2.65
C LEU A 278 6.61 -10.40 -1.71
N PHE A 279 7.81 -10.01 -1.29
CA PHE A 279 8.00 -8.86 -0.41
C PHE A 279 7.58 -7.55 -1.08
N LEU A 280 8.02 -7.30 -2.32
CA LEU A 280 7.64 -6.10 -3.06
C LEU A 280 6.13 -6.09 -3.35
N SER A 281 5.54 -7.25 -3.65
CA SER A 281 4.09 -7.37 -3.85
C SER A 281 3.31 -6.99 -2.59
N ALA A 282 3.79 -7.36 -1.40
CA ALA A 282 3.15 -6.97 -0.14
C ALA A 282 3.19 -5.45 0.07
N ILE A 283 4.34 -4.82 -0.16
CA ILE A 283 4.48 -3.35 -0.08
C ILE A 283 3.64 -2.66 -1.15
N SER A 284 3.54 -3.25 -2.35
CA SER A 284 2.79 -2.69 -3.48
C SER A 284 1.30 -2.58 -3.19
N SER A 285 0.72 -3.54 -2.46
CA SER A 285 -0.67 -3.48 -2.02
C SER A 285 -0.90 -2.31 -1.04
N SER A 286 -0.05 -2.15 -0.03
CA SER A 286 -0.13 -1.01 0.90
C SER A 286 0.08 0.33 0.18
N THR A 287 0.99 0.34 -0.80
CA THR A 287 1.28 1.52 -1.64
C THR A 287 0.06 1.91 -2.46
N ALA A 288 -0.62 0.95 -3.10
CA ALA A 288 -1.83 1.21 -3.87
C ALA A 288 -2.91 1.89 -3.02
N ILE A 289 -3.15 1.38 -1.80
CA ILE A 289 -4.14 1.95 -0.86
C ILE A 289 -3.77 3.37 -0.46
N ALA A 290 -2.51 3.60 -0.09
CA ALA A 290 -2.05 4.93 0.30
C ALA A 290 -2.15 5.93 -0.85
N MET A 291 -1.80 5.51 -2.07
CA MET A 291 -1.88 6.37 -3.25
C MET A 291 -3.31 6.72 -3.62
N GLU A 292 -4.23 5.75 -3.57
CA GLU A 292 -5.65 6.00 -3.79
C GLU A 292 -6.21 7.02 -2.78
N ASN A 293 -5.85 6.88 -1.49
CA ASN A 293 -6.23 7.84 -0.45
C ASN A 293 -5.71 9.25 -0.73
N VAL A 294 -4.44 9.38 -1.15
CA VAL A 294 -3.85 10.68 -1.47
C VAL A 294 -4.47 11.29 -2.72
N MET A 295 -4.69 10.51 -3.78
CA MET A 295 -5.33 10.99 -5.01
C MET A 295 -6.76 11.46 -4.74
N LEU A 296 -7.53 10.71 -3.94
CA LEU A 296 -8.86 11.11 -3.49
C LEU A 296 -8.81 12.39 -2.63
N HIS A 297 -7.78 12.56 -1.81
CA HIS A 297 -7.59 13.76 -1.01
C HIS A 297 -7.27 14.99 -1.88
N GLU A 298 -6.38 14.86 -2.86
CA GLU A 298 -6.08 15.91 -3.82
C GLU A 298 -7.29 16.31 -4.65
N GLU A 299 -8.05 15.33 -5.15
CA GLU A 299 -9.27 15.59 -5.93
C GLU A 299 -10.30 16.36 -5.09
N ARG A 300 -10.50 15.95 -3.84
CA ARG A 300 -11.40 16.64 -2.91
C ARG A 300 -10.93 18.07 -2.66
N LYS A 301 -9.63 18.27 -2.45
CA LYS A 301 -9.05 19.60 -2.22
C LYS A 301 -9.24 20.51 -3.44
N ARG A 302 -8.98 20.01 -4.65
CA ARG A 302 -9.25 20.76 -5.90
C ARG A 302 -10.71 21.17 -6.02
N LYS A 303 -11.65 20.24 -5.77
CA LYS A 303 -13.09 20.56 -5.81
C LYS A 303 -13.48 21.64 -4.80
N VAL A 304 -12.91 21.62 -3.60
CA VAL A 304 -13.15 22.67 -2.59
C VAL A 304 -12.59 24.01 -3.05
N ASP A 305 -11.39 24.04 -3.61
CA ASP A 305 -10.76 25.26 -4.12
C ASP A 305 -11.54 25.84 -5.31
N ASP A 306 -12.02 25.00 -6.23
CA ASP A 306 -12.84 25.40 -7.38
C ASP A 306 -14.21 25.94 -6.92
N MET A 307 -14.86 25.28 -5.96
CA MET A 307 -16.11 25.79 -5.36
C MET A 307 -15.90 27.14 -4.67
N ARG A 308 -14.76 27.33 -3.99
CA ARG A 308 -14.44 28.60 -3.34
C ARG A 308 -14.29 29.73 -4.35
N LYS A 309 -13.56 29.50 -5.45
CA LYS A 309 -13.44 30.47 -6.54
C LYS A 309 -14.81 30.83 -7.13
N LEU A 310 -15.64 29.83 -7.40
CA LEU A 310 -16.98 30.05 -7.93
C LEU A 310 -17.85 30.89 -6.98
N TYR A 311 -17.73 30.65 -5.67
CA TYR A 311 -18.43 31.44 -4.67
C TYR A 311 -17.95 32.89 -4.62
N ASP A 312 -16.64 33.12 -4.68
CA ASP A 312 -16.05 34.47 -4.70
C ASP A 312 -16.47 35.25 -5.97
N ASP A 313 -16.51 34.58 -7.12
CA ASP A 313 -17.00 35.15 -8.39
C ASP A 313 -18.50 35.51 -8.31
N LEU A 314 -19.32 34.61 -7.76
CA LEU A 314 -20.76 34.83 -7.57
C LEU A 314 -21.03 36.01 -6.63
N TYR A 315 -20.30 36.08 -5.51
CA TYR A 315 -20.42 37.16 -4.54
C TYR A 315 -20.03 38.52 -5.15
N THR A 316 -18.96 38.53 -5.96
CA THR A 316 -18.52 39.73 -6.69
C THR A 316 -19.57 40.18 -7.71
N ALA A 317 -20.12 39.25 -8.50
CA ALA A 317 -21.18 39.55 -9.45
C ALA A 317 -22.45 40.08 -8.77
N GLN A 318 -22.85 39.49 -7.63
CA GLN A 318 -24.00 39.96 -6.84
C GLN A 318 -23.78 41.41 -6.37
N ASN A 319 -22.60 41.72 -5.84
CA ASN A 319 -22.27 43.08 -5.41
C ASN A 319 -22.25 44.07 -6.58
N MET A 320 -21.77 43.66 -7.76
CA MET A 320 -21.84 44.49 -8.97
C MET A 320 -23.28 44.77 -9.38
N ILE A 321 -24.17 43.77 -9.41
CA ILE A 321 -25.59 43.96 -9.75
C ILE A 321 -26.26 44.92 -8.75
N VAL A 322 -26.01 44.75 -7.45
CA VAL A 322 -26.55 45.63 -6.42
C VAL A 322 -26.04 47.07 -6.61
N TRP A 323 -24.74 47.23 -6.88
CA TRP A 323 -24.14 48.54 -7.15
C TRP A 323 -24.72 49.20 -8.39
N GLU A 324 -24.84 48.48 -9.50
CA GLU A 324 -25.38 48.96 -10.78
C GLU A 324 -26.85 49.37 -10.63
N THR A 325 -27.66 48.54 -9.97
CA THR A 325 -29.09 48.83 -9.72
C THR A 325 -29.25 50.09 -8.86
N LYS A 326 -28.44 50.24 -7.80
CA LYS A 326 -28.44 51.44 -6.94
C LYS A 326 -28.03 52.69 -7.73
N HIS A 327 -26.98 52.60 -8.54
CA HIS A 327 -26.50 53.73 -9.35
C HIS A 327 -27.49 54.13 -10.46
N SER A 328 -28.16 53.17 -11.09
CA SER A 328 -29.24 53.44 -12.06
C SER A 328 -30.40 54.18 -11.39
N THR A 329 -30.86 53.69 -10.23
CA THR A 329 -31.95 54.31 -9.46
C THR A 329 -31.60 55.74 -9.04
N ILE A 330 -30.37 55.96 -8.56
CA ILE A 330 -29.88 57.31 -8.22
C ILE A 330 -29.85 58.23 -9.46
N SER A 331 -29.45 57.70 -10.62
CA SER A 331 -29.38 58.47 -11.87
C SER A 331 -30.78 58.87 -12.37
N GLU A 332 -31.75 57.96 -12.33
CA GLU A 332 -33.16 58.25 -12.66
C GLU A 332 -33.76 59.28 -11.70
N LEU A 333 -33.54 59.13 -10.39
CA LEU A 333 -33.99 60.12 -9.40
C LEU A 333 -33.37 61.51 -9.63
N ARG A 334 -32.09 61.58 -10.02
CA ARG A 334 -31.45 62.85 -10.40
C ARG A 334 -32.08 63.44 -11.66
N GLY A 335 -32.42 62.62 -12.65
CA GLY A 335 -33.16 63.03 -13.85
C GLY A 335 -34.52 63.63 -13.47
N PHE A 336 -35.29 62.91 -12.66
CA PHE A 336 -36.60 63.36 -12.19
C PHE A 336 -36.53 64.66 -11.37
N ILE A 337 -35.52 64.79 -10.49
CA ILE A 337 -35.25 66.04 -9.76
C ILE A 337 -34.92 67.18 -10.73
N LYS A 338 -34.16 66.91 -11.80
CA LYS A 338 -33.82 67.90 -12.83
C LYS A 338 -35.06 68.32 -13.63
N ASP A 339 -35.93 67.38 -13.97
CA ASP A 339 -37.19 67.67 -14.68
C ASP A 339 -38.16 68.47 -13.80
N ILE A 340 -38.28 68.11 -12.52
CA ILE A 340 -39.00 68.90 -11.51
C ILE A 340 -38.42 70.31 -11.40
N LYS A 341 -37.10 70.49 -11.51
CA LYS A 341 -36.48 71.82 -11.53
C LYS A 341 -36.76 72.57 -12.84
N GLN A 342 -36.86 71.90 -13.99
CA GLN A 342 -37.31 72.53 -15.25
C GLN A 342 -38.77 73.02 -15.19
N TYR A 343 -39.59 72.54 -14.25
CA TYR A 343 -40.90 73.13 -13.92
C TYR A 343 -40.82 74.52 -13.22
N GLU A 344 -39.62 75.13 -13.11
CA GLU A 344 -39.41 76.58 -12.87
C GLU A 344 -40.26 77.51 -13.77
N ASN A 345 -40.86 76.96 -14.83
CA ASN A 345 -41.93 77.60 -15.62
C ASN A 345 -43.11 78.12 -14.80
N ILE A 346 -43.41 77.58 -13.60
CA ILE A 346 -44.50 78.10 -12.76
C ILE A 346 -44.14 79.45 -12.14
N ASN A 347 -42.90 79.63 -11.66
CA ASN A 347 -42.44 80.94 -11.18
C ASN A 347 -42.37 81.96 -12.34
N CYS A 348 -41.96 81.53 -13.52
CA CYS A 348 -41.98 82.36 -14.72
C CYS A 348 -43.42 82.76 -15.14
N ALA A 349 -44.36 81.81 -15.14
CA ALA A 349 -45.76 82.05 -15.45
C ALA A 349 -46.47 82.94 -14.42
N VAL A 350 -46.17 82.77 -13.12
CA VAL A 350 -46.68 83.63 -12.04
C VAL A 350 -46.13 85.05 -12.17
N ASN A 351 -44.84 85.21 -12.47
CA ASN A 351 -44.26 86.53 -12.72
C ASN A 351 -44.90 87.21 -13.94
N LYS A 352 -45.10 86.47 -15.04
CA LYS A 352 -45.76 86.96 -16.25
C LYS A 352 -47.24 87.29 -16.03
N LEU A 353 -47.95 86.51 -15.21
CA LEU A 353 -49.33 86.80 -14.77
C LEU A 353 -49.39 88.08 -13.92
N ASN A 354 -48.42 88.29 -13.03
CA ASN A 354 -48.32 89.52 -12.22
C ASN A 354 -48.04 90.76 -13.09
N GLU A 355 -47.19 90.62 -14.13
CA GLU A 355 -46.97 91.68 -15.14
C GLU A 355 -48.24 91.99 -15.94
N ILE A 356 -48.97 90.96 -16.40
CA ILE A 356 -50.19 91.11 -17.20
C ILE A 356 -51.34 91.72 -16.37
N THR A 357 -51.44 91.38 -15.08
CA THR A 357 -52.54 91.79 -14.21
C THR A 357 -52.32 93.17 -13.55
N ASN A 358 -51.16 93.78 -13.80
CA ASN A 358 -50.83 95.18 -13.48
C ASN A 358 -51.11 95.57 -12.01
N GLY A 359 -50.85 94.64 -11.09
CA GLY A 359 -50.98 94.90 -9.65
C GLY A 359 -52.42 94.83 -9.10
N ASN A 360 -53.35 94.16 -9.78
CA ASN A 360 -54.67 93.88 -9.21
C ASN A 360 -54.51 93.08 -7.88
N LYS A 361 -54.88 93.73 -6.77
CA LYS A 361 -54.67 93.21 -5.41
C LYS A 361 -55.33 91.87 -5.16
N ASP A 362 -56.50 91.62 -5.74
CA ASP A 362 -57.20 90.35 -5.55
C ASP A 362 -56.48 89.22 -6.29
N VAL A 363 -56.00 89.48 -7.52
CA VAL A 363 -55.22 88.51 -8.29
C VAL A 363 -53.87 88.24 -7.65
N LEU A 364 -53.21 89.27 -7.11
CA LEU A 364 -51.96 89.13 -6.33
C LEU A 364 -52.10 88.22 -5.12
N VAL A 365 -53.22 88.31 -4.38
CA VAL A 365 -53.49 87.43 -3.23
C VAL A 365 -53.63 85.97 -3.68
N TYR A 366 -54.27 85.72 -4.82
CA TYR A 366 -54.38 84.37 -5.37
C TYR A 366 -53.06 83.86 -5.96
N THR A 367 -52.28 84.69 -6.66
CA THR A 367 -50.97 84.31 -7.19
C THR A 367 -49.96 84.05 -6.08
N GLU A 368 -49.97 84.82 -4.99
CA GLU A 368 -49.18 84.54 -3.79
C GLU A 368 -49.59 83.25 -3.08
N LYS A 369 -50.90 82.96 -2.98
CA LYS A 369 -51.39 81.69 -2.41
C LYS A 369 -50.98 80.50 -3.27
N ILE A 370 -51.09 80.61 -4.59
CA ILE A 370 -50.64 79.59 -5.54
C ILE A 370 -49.14 79.35 -5.38
N LYS A 371 -48.34 80.43 -5.35
CA LYS A 371 -46.88 80.36 -5.15
C LYS A 371 -46.51 79.73 -3.81
N LYS A 372 -47.14 80.14 -2.71
CA LYS A 372 -46.87 79.62 -1.36
C LYS A 372 -47.26 78.14 -1.22
N ASN A 373 -48.40 77.73 -1.78
CA ASN A 373 -48.80 76.32 -1.78
C ASN A 373 -47.86 75.48 -2.66
N TYR A 374 -47.47 76.02 -3.82
CA TYR A 374 -46.49 75.38 -4.70
C TYR A 374 -45.15 75.22 -4.00
N ASP A 375 -44.58 76.28 -3.43
CA ASP A 375 -43.31 76.26 -2.70
C ASP A 375 -43.36 75.27 -1.51
N LYS A 376 -44.50 75.18 -0.82
CA LYS A 376 -44.68 74.23 0.28
C LYS A 376 -44.67 72.78 -0.19
N VAL A 377 -45.43 72.44 -1.23
CA VAL A 377 -45.46 71.08 -1.80
C VAL A 377 -44.11 70.73 -2.43
N PHE A 378 -43.50 71.66 -3.14
CA PHE A 378 -42.19 71.51 -3.77
C PHE A 378 -41.08 71.27 -2.74
N ASN A 379 -41.03 72.07 -1.68
CA ASN A 379 -40.05 71.87 -0.60
C ASN A 379 -40.27 70.56 0.14
N GLN A 380 -41.51 70.12 0.34
CA GLN A 380 -41.79 68.79 0.91
C GLN A 380 -41.31 67.66 0.00
N ILE A 381 -41.66 67.68 -1.30
CA ILE A 381 -41.22 66.67 -2.27
C ILE A 381 -39.69 66.66 -2.36
N GLY A 382 -39.05 67.83 -2.47
CA GLY A 382 -37.60 67.97 -2.51
C GLY A 382 -36.92 67.45 -1.23
N HIS A 383 -37.50 67.71 -0.06
CA HIS A 383 -37.00 67.18 1.22
C HIS A 383 -37.10 65.65 1.28
N TYR A 384 -38.23 65.06 0.86
CA TYR A 384 -38.38 63.60 0.84
C TYR A 384 -37.45 62.94 -0.18
N LEU A 385 -37.31 63.51 -1.38
CA LEU A 385 -36.39 63.01 -2.39
C LEU A 385 -34.93 63.09 -1.94
N ASN A 386 -34.51 64.21 -1.33
CA ASN A 386 -33.16 64.33 -0.77
C ASN A 386 -32.92 63.35 0.39
N LYS A 387 -33.93 63.12 1.24
CA LYS A 387 -33.85 62.09 2.30
C LYS A 387 -33.69 60.69 1.71
N ILE A 388 -34.50 60.32 0.71
CA ILE A 388 -34.39 59.04 -0.01
C ILE A 388 -33.00 58.90 -0.66
N MET A 389 -32.48 59.96 -1.28
CA MET A 389 -31.16 59.95 -1.92
C MET A 389 -30.02 59.78 -0.90
N ASN A 390 -30.12 60.43 0.26
CA ASN A 390 -29.15 60.31 1.34
C ASN A 390 -29.18 58.92 1.98
N ASP A 391 -30.36 58.35 2.20
CA ASP A 391 -30.52 57.00 2.75
C ASP A 391 -29.99 55.93 1.76
N LEU A 392 -30.18 56.13 0.45
CA LEU A 392 -29.57 55.30 -0.58
C LEU A 392 -28.05 55.43 -0.61
N HIS A 393 -27.50 56.64 -0.46
CA HIS A 393 -26.05 56.88 -0.43
C HIS A 393 -25.37 56.29 0.82
N GLN A 394 -26.01 56.34 2.00
CA GLN A 394 -25.46 55.77 3.23
C GLN A 394 -25.41 54.24 3.23
N ASN A 395 -26.25 53.58 2.42
CA ASN A 395 -26.24 52.13 2.24
C ASN A 395 -25.37 51.66 1.06
N VAL A 396 -24.61 52.56 0.42
CA VAL A 396 -23.68 52.28 -0.69
C VAL A 396 -22.22 52.26 -0.22
N ASN A 397 -21.89 52.95 0.87
CA ASN A 397 -20.59 52.90 1.56
C ASN A 397 -20.65 51.88 2.70
#